data_AF-A0A2M7WBT7-F1
#
_entry.id   AF-A0A2M7WBT7-F1
#
_cell.length_a   1.000
_cell.length_b   1.000
_cell.length_c   1.000
_cell.angle_alpha   90.00
_cell.angle_beta   90.00
_cell.angle_gamma   90.00
#
_symmetry.space_group_name_H-M   'P 1'
#
loop_
_entity.id
_entity.type
_entity.pdbx_description
1 polymer ?
#
loop_
_entity_poly.entity_id
_entity_poly.type
_entity_poly.pdbx_seq_one_letter_code
_entity_poly.pdbx_strand_id
1 'polypeptide(L)' 'MLELDLLFENLRAGWGDFSVEEQGHVTLLATCEDADLLHWWLGMAQPQRADLQVAVAWLRAKNRPGLEAEAVLVP' A
#
# COMPACT_ATOMS: atom_id res chain seq x y z
N MET A 1 -2.14 -13.95 -1.21
CA MET A 1 -2.43 -14.14 0.24
C MET A 1 -3.62 -13.25 0.57
N LEU A 2 -4.63 -13.67 1.34
CA LEU A 2 -5.94 -12.98 1.36
C LEU A 2 -5.86 -11.48 1.74
N GLU A 3 -4.94 -11.09 2.63
CA GLU A 3 -4.70 -9.68 2.97
C GLU A 3 -4.14 -8.85 1.81
N LEU A 4 -3.24 -9.43 1.02
CA LEU A 4 -2.65 -8.77 -0.15
C LEU A 4 -3.62 -8.76 -1.34
N ASP A 5 -4.45 -9.80 -1.46
CA ASP A 5 -5.48 -9.85 -2.49
C ASP A 5 -6.46 -8.68 -2.29
N LEU A 6 -6.90 -8.42 -1.05
CA LEU A 6 -7.72 -7.26 -0.69
C LEU A 6 -7.00 -5.92 -0.92
N LEU A 7 -5.70 -5.85 -0.59
CA LEU A 7 -4.89 -4.66 -0.84
C LEU A 7 -4.85 -4.32 -2.34
N PHE A 8 -4.57 -5.30 -3.19
CA PHE A 8 -4.50 -5.11 -4.64
C PHE A 8 -5.87 -4.81 -5.26
N GLU A 9 -6.96 -5.40 -4.75
CA GLU A 9 -8.32 -5.03 -5.16
C GLU A 9 -8.64 -3.55 -4.85
N ASN A 10 -8.27 -3.07 -3.66
CA ASN A 10 -8.43 -1.65 -3.30
C ASN A 10 -7.59 -0.73 -4.21
N LEU A 11 -6.34 -1.09 -4.49
CA LEU A 11 -5.49 -0.35 -5.42
C LEU A 11 -6.06 -0.35 -6.84
N ARG A 12 -6.63 -1.47 -7.28
CA ARG A 12 -7.26 -1.61 -8.60
C ARG A 12 -8.53 -0.77 -8.72
N ALA A 13 -9.34 -0.69 -7.67
CA ALA A 13 -10.52 0.15 -7.63
C ALA A 13 -10.18 1.64 -7.79
N GLY A 14 -9.08 2.10 -7.18
CA GLY A 14 -8.58 3.48 -7.29
C GLY A 14 -7.72 3.77 -8.53
N TRP A 15 -7.45 2.77 -9.38
CA TRP A 15 -6.47 2.88 -10.47
C TRP A 15 -6.74 4.06 -11.43
N GLY A 16 -8.01 4.31 -11.76
CA GLY A 16 -8.40 5.39 -12.66
C GLY A 16 -8.12 6.79 -12.12
N ASP A 17 -8.00 6.94 -10.80
CA ASP A 17 -7.75 8.21 -10.12
C ASP A 17 -6.26 8.44 -9.82
N PHE A 18 -5.43 7.41 -10.02
CA PHE A 18 -3.99 7.50 -9.79
C PHE A 18 -3.29 8.24 -10.92
N SER A 19 -2.37 9.13 -10.55
CA SER A 19 -1.41 9.71 -11.48
C SER A 19 -0.49 8.64 -12.08
N VAL A 20 0.20 8.96 -13.17
CA VAL A 20 1.13 8.03 -13.84
C VAL A 20 2.21 7.52 -12.88
N GLU A 21 2.70 8.38 -11.98
CA GLU A 21 3.68 8.00 -10.97
C GLU A 21 3.12 6.98 -9.96
N GLU A 22 1.90 7.22 -9.47
CA GLU A 22 1.22 6.31 -8.54
C GLU A 22 0.89 4.95 -9.18
N GLN A 23 0.46 4.94 -10.44
CA GLN A 23 0.30 3.71 -11.22
C GLN A 23 1.64 2.95 -11.36
N GLY A 24 2.75 3.69 -11.50
CA GLY A 24 4.10 3.14 -11.47
C GLY A 24 4.42 2.46 -10.14
N HIS A 25 4.06 3.05 -9.00
CA HIS A 25 4.22 2.42 -7.69
C HIS A 25 3.44 1.11 -7.57
N VAL A 26 2.17 1.09 -7.96
CA VAL A 26 1.35 -0.13 -7.91
C VAL A 26 1.95 -1.23 -8.78
N THR A 27 2.39 -0.88 -10.00
CA THR A 27 3.02 -1.83 -10.92
C THR A 27 4.30 -2.40 -10.32
N LEU A 28 5.14 -1.55 -9.72
CA LEU A 28 6.38 -1.97 -9.09
C LEU A 28 6.12 -2.92 -7.90
N LEU A 29 5.15 -2.59 -7.05
CA LEU A 29 4.75 -3.42 -5.92
C LEU A 29 4.19 -4.78 -6.36
N ALA A 30 3.44 -4.83 -7.46
CA ALA A 30 2.90 -6.07 -8.02
C ALA A 30 3.96 -7.05 -8.55
N THR A 31 5.21 -6.61 -8.75
CA THR A 31 6.32 -7.49 -9.13
C THR A 31 7.07 -8.11 -7.95
N CYS A 32 6.72 -7.73 -6.72
CA CYS A 32 7.40 -8.21 -5.52
C CYS A 32 6.77 -9.50 -5.00
N GLU A 33 7.55 -10.28 -4.25
CA GLU A 33 7.04 -11.44 -3.53
C GLU A 33 6.03 -11.02 -2.46
N ASP A 34 4.93 -11.76 -2.35
CA ASP A 34 3.85 -11.51 -1.39
C ASP A 34 4.39 -11.35 0.05
N ALA A 35 5.29 -12.23 0.48
CA ALA A 35 5.83 -12.22 1.84
C ALA A 35 6.60 -10.91 2.15
N ASP A 36 7.39 -10.44 1.20
CA ASP A 36 8.14 -9.18 1.34
C ASP A 36 7.18 -7.99 1.36
N LEU A 37 6.19 -7.99 0.45
CA LEU A 37 5.19 -6.92 0.38
C LEU A 37 4.40 -6.79 1.68
N LEU A 38 4.02 -7.92 2.28
CA LEU A 38 3.32 -7.95 3.57
C LEU A 38 4.20 -7.39 4.69
N HIS A 39 5.45 -7.84 4.80
CA HIS A 39 6.39 -7.34 5.80
C HIS A 39 6.67 -5.85 5.64
N TRP A 40 6.78 -5.37 4.40
CA TRP A 40 6.91 -3.95 4.12
C TRP A 40 5.62 -3.20 4.42
N TRP A 41 4.45 -3.69 4.05
CA TRP A 41 3.21 -2.98 4.34
C TRP A 41 2.98 -2.83 5.86
N LEU A 42 3.26 -3.87 6.64
CA LEU A 42 3.14 -3.90 8.10
C LEU A 42 4.25 -3.16 8.86
N GLY A 43 5.25 -2.60 8.18
CA GLY A 43 6.35 -1.91 8.87
C GLY A 43 7.39 -2.81 9.52
N MET A 44 7.30 -4.13 9.31
CA MET A 44 8.21 -5.12 9.89
C MET A 44 9.56 -5.19 9.17
N ALA A 45 9.62 -4.72 7.92
CA ALA A 45 10.84 -4.61 7.14
C ALA A 45 10.82 -3.37 6.23
N GLN A 46 11.96 -3.10 5.59
CA GLN A 46 12.10 -2.10 4.53
C GLN A 46 12.77 -2.70 3.30
N PRO A 47 12.35 -2.31 2.09
CA PRO A 47 13.03 -2.71 0.86
C PRO A 47 14.40 -2.04 0.75
N GLN A 48 15.37 -2.73 0.16
CA GLN A 48 16.73 -2.19 -0.05
C GLN A 48 16.81 -1.20 -1.22
N ARG A 49 15.93 -1.35 -2.22
CA ARG A 49 15.90 -0.46 -3.39
C ARG A 49 15.13 0.81 -3.07
N ALA A 50 15.68 1.96 -3.47
CA ALA A 50 15.11 3.27 -3.18
C ALA A 50 13.72 3.49 -3.83
N ASP A 51 13.51 2.99 -5.05
CA ASP A 51 12.22 3.05 -5.74
C ASP A 51 11.12 2.28 -5.00
N LEU A 52 11.46 1.09 -4.48
CA LEU A 52 10.56 0.30 -3.63
C LEU A 52 10.29 1.00 -2.29
N GLN A 53 11.27 1.68 -1.70
CA GLN A 53 11.04 2.45 -0.46
C GLN A 53 10.00 3.54 -0.68
N VAL A 54 10.09 4.27 -1.80
CA VAL A 54 9.11 5.29 -2.17
C VAL A 54 7.73 4.67 -2.42
N ALA A 55 7.65 3.58 -3.19
CA ALA A 55 6.39 2.90 -3.46
C ALA A 55 5.73 2.34 -2.20
N VAL A 56 6.50 1.74 -1.28
CA VAL A 56 5.99 1.23 0.01
C VAL A 56 5.54 2.38 0.91
N ALA A 57 6.28 3.49 0.95
CA ALA A 57 5.88 4.67 1.72
C ALA A 57 4.55 5.24 1.21
N TRP A 58 4.39 5.34 -0.12
CA TRP A 58 3.15 5.72 -0.76
C TRP A 58 2.01 4.75 -0.42
N LEU A 59 2.25 3.44 -0.53
CA LEU A 59 1.27 2.40 -0.21
C LEU A 59 0.76 2.52 1.22
N ARG A 60 1.68 2.69 2.18
CA ARG A 60 1.35 2.88 3.61
C ARG A 60 0.62 4.19 3.88
N ALA A 61 0.88 5.25 3.11
CA ALA A 61 0.16 6.50 3.23
C ALA A 61 -1.28 6.41 2.69
N LYS A 62 -1.47 5.74 1.54
CA LYS A 62 -2.79 5.52 0.92
C LYS A 62 -3.67 4.56 1.70
N ASN A 63 -3.07 3.50 2.25
CA ASN A 63 -3.76 2.47 3.01
C ASN A 63 -3.47 2.58 4.50
N ARG A 64 -3.13 3.79 5.01
CA ARG A 64 -2.94 3.98 6.45
C ARG A 64 -4.25 3.52 7.11
N PRO A 65 -4.24 2.46 7.94
CA PRO A 65 -5.39 2.21 8.79
C PRO A 65 -5.48 3.44 9.69
N GLY A 66 -6.48 4.30 9.47
CA GLY A 66 -6.83 5.30 10.48
C GLY A 66 -7.13 4.54 11.79
N LEU A 67 -6.80 4.98 13.00
CA LEU A 67 -6.58 6.32 13.55
C LEU A 67 -7.64 7.37 13.19
N GLU A 68 -8.49 7.11 12.18
CA GLU A 68 -9.65 7.90 11.80
C GLU A 68 -10.97 7.14 12.10
N ALA A 69 -10.90 5.86 12.49
CA ALA A 69 -12.06 5.13 13.01
C ALA A 69 -12.48 5.59 14.43
N GLU A 70 -11.66 6.40 15.12
CA GLU A 70 -12.01 7.00 16.43
C GLU A 70 -12.58 8.42 16.34
N ALA A 71 -12.74 9.01 15.15
CA ALA A 71 -13.35 10.35 15.01
C ALA A 71 -14.89 10.33 14.89
N VAL A 72 -15.52 9.14 14.89
CA VAL A 72 -16.98 8.98 14.86
C VAL A 72 -17.44 8.26 16.12
N LEU A 73 -17.12 8.82 17.28
CA LEU A 73 -17.79 8.52 18.55
C LEU A 73 -17.43 9.60 19.57
N VAL A 74 -17.97 10.80 19.36
CA VAL A 74 -18.25 11.72 20.46
C VAL A 74 -19.77 11.91 20.47
N PRO A 75 -20.46 11.56 21.57
CA PRO A 75 -21.92 11.69 21.68
C PRO A 75 -22.40 13.15 21.61
#